data_AF-A0A9X5N196-F1
#
_entry.id   AF-A0A9X5N196-F1
#
_cell.length_a   1.000
_cell.length_b   1.000
_cell.length_c   1.000
_cell.angle_alpha   90.00
_cell.angle_beta   90.00
_cell.angle_gamma   90.00
#
_symmetry.space_group_name_H-M   'P 1'
#
loop_
_entity.id
_entity.type
_entity.pdbx_description
1 polymer ?
#
loop_
_entity_poly.entity_id
_entity_poly.type
_entity_poly.pdbx_seq_one_letter_code
_entity_poly.pdbx_strand_id
1 'polypeptide(L)'
;MSSAVLFFGSIALFYFLVMIPIQYLYLQGLHEKKEKTGLSQRELYEKMSFEEEQLHFHVQGNPFNIPSAFVAYMILKVKQHKKASQY
;
A
#
# COMPACT_ATOMS: atom_id res chain seq x y z
N MET A 1 -17.66 -23.99 -13.77
CA MET A 1 -17.56 -22.51 -13.70
C MET A 1 -17.58 -21.96 -15.13
N SER A 2 -18.28 -20.86 -15.39
CA SER A 2 -18.32 -20.26 -16.74
C SER A 2 -16.94 -19.74 -17.14
N SER A 3 -16.58 -19.84 -18.42
CA SER A 3 -15.33 -19.31 -18.99
C SER A 3 -15.15 -17.82 -18.72
N ALA A 4 -16.25 -17.05 -18.68
CA ALA A 4 -16.23 -15.62 -18.34
C ALA A 4 -15.76 -15.37 -16.90
N VAL A 5 -16.22 -16.19 -15.94
CA VAL A 5 -15.82 -16.05 -14.52
C VAL A 5 -14.34 -16.32 -14.34
N LEU A 6 -13.81 -17.33 -15.04
CA LEU A 6 -12.38 -17.64 -15.01
C LEU A 6 -11.55 -16.52 -15.63
N PHE A 7 -12.02 -15.92 -16.73
CA PHE A 7 -11.35 -14.82 -17.39
C PHE A 7 -11.30 -13.54 -16.53
N PHE A 8 -12.45 -13.08 -16.02
CA PHE A 8 -12.46 -11.88 -15.16
C PHE A 8 -11.80 -12.14 -13.81
N GLY A 9 -11.94 -13.36 -13.26
CA GLY A 9 -11.28 -13.76 -12.03
C GLY A 9 -9.75 -13.74 -12.14
N SER A 10 -9.19 -14.20 -13.27
CA SER A 10 -7.74 -14.19 -13.48
C SER A 10 -7.20 -12.76 -13.63
N ILE A 11 -7.92 -11.87 -14.31
CA ILE A 11 -7.55 -10.45 -14.42
C ILE A 11 -7.57 -9.78 -13.04
N ALA A 12 -8.62 -10.00 -12.24
CA ALA A 12 -8.73 -9.44 -10.90
C ALA A 12 -7.61 -9.96 -9.98
N LEU A 13 -7.29 -11.27 -10.06
CA LEU A 13 -6.19 -11.87 -9.31
C LEU A 13 -4.84 -11.28 -9.73
N PHE A 14 -4.61 -11.13 -11.03
CA PHE A 14 -3.38 -10.53 -11.55
C PHE A 14 -3.22 -9.09 -11.07
N TYR A 15 -4.28 -8.28 -11.16
CA TYR A 15 -4.30 -6.91 -10.64
C TYR A 15 -3.95 -6.87 -9.16
N PHE A 16 -4.62 -7.70 -8.35
CA PHE A 16 -4.34 -7.81 -6.91
C PHE A 16 -2.87 -8.10 -6.63
N LEU A 17 -2.29 -9.09 -7.31
CA LEU A 17 -0.89 -9.50 -7.11
C LEU A 17 0.11 -8.38 -7.49
N VAL A 18 -0.14 -7.67 -8.59
CA VAL A 18 0.71 -6.55 -9.05
C VAL A 18 0.61 -5.35 -8.11
N MET A 19 -0.57 -5.10 -7.52
CA MET A 19 -0.76 -3.97 -6.61
C MET A 19 -0.04 -4.13 -5.27
N ILE A 20 0.20 -5.37 -4.80
CA ILE A 20 0.90 -5.63 -3.53
C ILE A 20 2.29 -4.96 -3.46
N PRO A 21 3.24 -5.20 -4.39
CA PRO A 21 4.54 -4.55 -4.34
C PRO A 21 4.46 -3.03 -4.47
N ILE A 22 3.53 -2.50 -5.28
CA ILE A 22 3.32 -1.06 -5.44
C ILE A 22 2.90 -0.43 -4.10
N GLN A 23 1.90 -1.00 -3.45
CA GLN A 23 1.42 -0.50 -2.16
C GLN A 23 2.44 -0.70 -1.04
N TYR A 24 3.24 -1.77 -1.10
CA TYR A 24 4.31 -1.98 -0.14
C TYR A 24 5.35 -0.86 -0.24
N LEU A 25 5.80 -0.51 -1.44
CA LEU A 25 6.74 0.59 -1.66
C LEU A 25 6.15 1.93 -1.22
N TYR A 26 4.88 2.17 -1.52
CA TYR A 26 4.17 3.37 -1.09
C TYR A 26 4.08 3.49 0.44
N LEU A 27 3.64 2.44 1.12
CA LEU A 27 3.55 2.39 2.59
C LEU A 27 4.91 2.52 3.25
N GLN A 28 5.94 1.89 2.66
CA GLN A 28 7.31 2.03 3.13
C GLN A 28 7.78 3.49 2.99
N GLY A 29 7.54 4.14 1.85
CA GLY A 29 7.90 5.54 1.63
C GLY A 29 7.20 6.49 2.61
N LEU A 30 5.91 6.27 2.88
CA LEU A 30 5.17 7.03 3.91
C LEU A 30 5.75 6.81 5.30
N HIS A 31 6.13 5.57 5.64
CA HIS A 31 6.75 5.26 6.91
C HIS A 31 8.12 5.96 7.06
N GLU A 32 8.96 5.89 6.03
CA GLU A 32 10.26 6.58 6.04
C GLU A 32 10.10 8.11 6.12
N LYS A 33 9.10 8.69 5.43
CA LYS A 33 8.76 10.11 5.52
C LYS A 33 8.34 10.47 6.95
N LYS A 34 7.56 9.61 7.60
CA LYS A 34 7.19 9.76 9.01
C LYS A 34 8.40 9.75 9.93
N GLU A 35 9.30 8.78 9.78
CA GLU A 35 10.50 8.67 10.63
C GLU A 35 11.45 9.86 10.44
N LYS A 36 11.65 10.32 9.20
CA LYS A 36 12.54 11.45 8.89
C LYS A 36 11.99 12.80 9.36
N THR A 37 10.69 13.00 9.28
CA THR A 37 10.06 14.30 9.59
C THR A 37 9.56 14.39 11.04
N GLY A 38 9.38 13.26 11.72
CA GLY A 38 8.78 13.20 13.06
C GLY A 38 7.29 13.57 13.09
N LEU A 39 6.67 13.81 11.92
CA LEU A 39 5.27 14.22 11.82
C LEU A 39 4.33 13.07 12.16
N SER A 40 3.17 13.41 12.72
CA SER A 40 2.05 12.47 12.81
C SER A 40 1.53 12.10 11.43
N GLN A 41 0.80 10.98 11.31
CA GLN A 41 0.19 10.59 10.04
C GLN A 41 -0.78 11.65 9.51
N ARG A 42 -1.52 12.31 10.40
CA ARG A 42 -2.44 13.39 10.05
C ARG A 42 -1.69 14.56 9.42
N GLU A 43 -0.59 15.00 10.04
CA GLU A 43 0.24 16.08 9.50
C GLU A 43 0.90 15.71 8.18
N LEU A 44 1.26 14.44 7.98
CA LEU A 44 1.78 13.96 6.69
C LEU A 44 0.73 14.06 5.58
N TYR A 45 -0.55 13.82 5.89
CA TYR A 45 -1.64 13.98 4.94
C TYR A 45 -1.95 15.46 4.69
N GLU A 46 -2.00 16.29 5.74
CA GLU A 46 -2.25 17.73 5.60
C GLU A 46 -1.12 18.46 4.83
N LYS A 47 0.12 17.96 4.90
CA LYS A 47 1.28 18.53 4.19
C LYS A 47 1.63 17.82 2.89
N MET A 48 0.76 16.94 2.40
CA MET A 48 0.98 16.23 1.14
C MET A 48 0.90 17.20 -0.04
N SER A 49 1.80 17.09 -1.02
CA SER A 49 1.67 17.89 -2.24
C SER A 49 0.47 17.40 -3.06
N PHE A 50 -0.06 18.25 -3.95
CA PHE A 50 -1.18 17.88 -4.81
C PHE A 50 -0.91 16.62 -5.67
N GLU A 51 0.34 16.47 -6.14
CA GLU A 51 0.77 15.30 -6.91
C GLU A 51 0.80 14.03 -6.04
N GLU A 52 1.31 14.14 -4.82
CA GLU A 52 1.33 13.06 -3.85
C GLU A 52 -0.08 12.66 -3.41
N GLU A 53 -1.00 13.62 -3.31
CA GLU A 53 -2.41 13.40 -2.95
C GLU A 53 -3.15 12.62 -4.03
N GLN A 54 -2.92 12.94 -5.31
CA GLN A 54 -3.46 12.15 -6.43
C GLN A 54 -2.93 10.72 -6.42
N LEU A 55 -1.62 10.55 -6.17
CA LEU A 55 -1.02 9.23 -6.04
C LEU A 55 -1.61 8.46 -4.85
N HIS A 56 -1.77 9.12 -3.70
CA HIS A 56 -2.39 8.54 -2.51
C HIS A 56 -3.81 8.07 -2.81
N PHE A 57 -4.62 8.91 -3.44
CA PHE A 57 -5.99 8.58 -3.82
C PHE A 57 -6.03 7.39 -4.78
N HIS A 58 -5.11 7.31 -5.75
CA HIS A 58 -5.07 6.20 -6.68
C HIS A 58 -4.65 4.87 -6.01
N VAL A 59 -3.64 4.93 -5.13
CA VAL A 59 -3.03 3.73 -4.52
C VAL A 59 -3.84 3.24 -3.31
N GLN A 60 -4.37 4.14 -2.49
CA GLN A 60 -5.11 3.84 -1.25
C GLN A 60 -6.56 4.31 -1.24
N GLY A 61 -6.92 5.35 -2.00
CA GLY A 61 -8.29 5.89 -2.03
C GLY A 61 -9.30 5.05 -2.83
N ASN A 62 -8.83 4.12 -3.66
CA ASN A 62 -9.68 3.19 -4.39
C ASN A 62 -10.03 1.94 -3.55
N PRO A 63 -11.31 1.64 -3.27
CA PRO A 63 -11.71 0.45 -2.51
C PRO A 63 -11.24 -0.89 -3.11
N PHE A 64 -11.07 -0.98 -4.44
CA PHE A 64 -10.54 -2.20 -5.09
C PHE A 64 -9.10 -2.53 -4.67
N ASN A 65 -8.37 -1.54 -4.13
CA ASN A 65 -7.00 -1.67 -3.67
C ASN A 65 -6.88 -2.08 -2.20
N ILE A 66 -7.99 -2.12 -1.45
CA ILE A 66 -7.98 -2.48 -0.02
C ILE A 66 -7.37 -3.87 0.24
N PRO A 67 -7.73 -4.93 -0.50
CA PRO A 67 -7.20 -6.27 -0.23
C PRO A 67 -5.68 -6.32 -0.38
N SER A 68 -5.14 -5.76 -1.45
CA SER A 68 -3.70 -5.72 -1.68
C SER A 68 -3.02 -4.82 -0.65
N ALA A 69 -3.65 -3.70 -0.26
CA ALA A 69 -3.04 -2.73 0.65
C ALA A 69 -2.89 -3.32 2.05
N PHE A 70 -3.88 -4.12 2.46
CA PHE A 70 -3.82 -4.91 3.68
C PHE A 70 -2.65 -5.90 3.66
N VAL A 71 -2.47 -6.65 2.57
CA VAL A 71 -1.34 -7.59 2.45
C VAL A 71 -0.01 -6.86 2.49
N ALA A 72 0.13 -5.76 1.74
CA ALA A 72 1.31 -4.91 1.75
C ALA A 72 1.64 -4.38 3.16
N TYR A 73 0.64 -3.92 3.89
CA TYR A 73 0.76 -3.48 5.28
C TYR A 73 1.25 -4.60 6.20
N MET A 74 0.69 -5.81 6.07
CA MET A 74 1.11 -6.96 6.86
C MET A 74 2.57 -7.34 6.59
N ILE A 75 2.99 -7.32 5.33
CA ILE A 75 4.38 -7.58 4.93
C ILE A 75 5.32 -6.53 5.56
N LEU A 76 4.95 -5.24 5.49
CA LEU A 76 5.74 -4.15 6.06
C LEU A 76 5.88 -4.31 7.58
N LYS A 77 4.78 -4.58 8.28
CA LYS A 77 4.76 -4.78 9.73
C LYS A 77 5.64 -5.96 10.16
N VAL A 78 5.57 -7.09 9.46
CA VAL A 78 6.41 -8.25 9.74
C VAL A 78 7.89 -7.93 9.51
N LYS A 79 8.23 -7.22 8.42
CA LYS A 79 9.62 -6.81 8.16
C LYS A 79 10.16 -5.86 9.23
N GLN A 80 9.35 -4.90 9.68
CA GLN A 80 9.73 -3.97 10.74
C GLN A 80 9.96 -4.69 12.07
N HIS A 81 9.09 -5.63 12.43
CA HIS A 81 9.26 -6.45 13.63
C HIS A 81 10.57 -7.26 13.59
N LYS A 82 10.92 -7.83 12.43
CA LYS A 82 12.19 -8.53 12.26
C LYS A 82 13.39 -7.60 12.43
N LYS A 83 13.35 -6.39 11.88
CA LYS A 83 14.43 -5.40 12.07
C LYS A 83 14.61 -5.00 13.54
N ALA A 84 13.50 -4.76 14.25
CA ALA A 84 13.54 -4.38 15.67
C ALA A 84 14.08 -5.50 16.58
N SER A 85 13.83 -6.77 16.23
CA SER A 85 14.31 -7.94 17.00
C SER A 85 15.80 -8.28 16.77
N GLN A 86 16.48 -7.62 15.83
CA GLN A 86 17.91 -7.84 15.54
C GLN A 86 18.84 -6.85 16.26
N TYR A 87 18.27 -5.95 17.05
CA TYR A 87 18.98 -5.02 17.95
C TYR A 87 18.61 -5.37 19.40
#